data_AF-A0A2J6H8M9-F1
#
_entry.id   AF-A0A2J6H8M9-F1
#
_cell.length_a   1.000
_cell.length_b   1.000
_cell.length_c   1.000
_cell.angle_alpha   90.00
_cell.angle_beta   90.00
_cell.angle_gamma   90.00
#
_symmetry.space_group_name_H-M   'P 1'
#
loop_
_entity.id
_entity.type
_entity.pdbx_description
1 polymer ?
#
loop_
_entity_poly.entity_id
_entity_poly.type
_entity_poly.pdbx_seq_one_letter_code
_entity_poly.pdbx_strand_id
1 'polypeptide(L)' 'LRPKPGATVSMPLHWDEVKPGLTMQQFNIKNAVERARSEGDLFKGVLEKGIDLIKTIEKAKSIFDV' A
#
# COMPACT_ATOMS: atom_id res chain seq x y z
N LEU A 1 -4.08 -11.70 7.32
CA LEU A 1 -5.20 -11.33 8.21
C LEU A 1 -4.64 -10.87 9.55
N ARG A 2 -5.32 -9.97 10.27
CA ARG A 2 -4.93 -9.55 11.63
C ARG A 2 -5.91 -10.11 12.67
N PRO A 3 -5.44 -10.54 13.86
CA PRO A 3 -6.31 -11.01 14.95
C PRO A 3 -6.98 -9.81 15.66
N LYS A 4 -7.86 -9.12 14.94
CA LYS A 4 -8.68 -8.00 15.43
C LYS A 4 -10.16 -8.30 15.14
N PRO A 5 -11.12 -7.71 15.87
CA PRO A 5 -12.54 -7.83 15.54
C PRO A 5 -12.79 -7.52 14.06
N GLY A 6 -13.54 -8.40 13.39
CA GLY A 6 -13.78 -8.32 11.94
C GLY A 6 -12.67 -8.88 11.05
N ALA A 7 -11.56 -9.38 11.60
CA ALA A 7 -10.45 -10.00 10.86
C ALA A 7 -9.95 -9.11 9.70
N THR A 8 -9.40 -7.94 10.05
CA THR A 8 -8.92 -6.95 9.06
C THR A 8 -7.77 -7.50 8.19
N VAL A 9 -7.69 -7.00 6.97
CA VAL A 9 -6.70 -7.38 5.95
C VAL A 9 -5.81 -6.19 5.63
N SER A 10 -4.49 -6.42 5.53
CA SER A 10 -3.57 -5.41 5.00
C SER A 10 -3.70 -5.42 3.48
N MET A 11 -4.56 -4.56 2.96
CA MET A 11 -4.91 -4.55 1.54
C MET A 11 -4.12 -3.47 0.79
N PRO A 12 -3.52 -3.78 -0.37
CA PRO A 12 -2.97 -2.77 -1.29
C PRO A 12 -4.06 -1.79 -1.74
N LEU A 13 -3.72 -0.50 -1.81
CA LEU A 13 -4.64 0.58 -2.21
C LEU A 13 -4.02 1.42 -3.33
N HIS A 14 -4.87 2.06 -4.11
CA HIS A 14 -4.48 3.16 -4.99
C HIS A 14 -4.21 4.42 -4.18
N TRP A 15 -3.42 5.34 -4.75
CA TRP A 15 -3.04 6.59 -4.08
C TRP A 15 -4.21 7.55 -3.84
N ASP A 16 -5.21 7.55 -4.70
CA ASP A 16 -6.43 8.35 -4.58
C ASP A 16 -7.40 7.85 -3.48
N GLU A 17 -7.23 6.60 -3.02
CA GLU A 17 -7.93 6.06 -1.86
C GLU A 17 -7.35 6.58 -0.52
N VAL A 18 -6.12 7.11 -0.51
CA VAL A 18 -5.43 7.56 0.70
C VAL A 18 -5.90 8.97 1.08
N LYS A 19 -7.07 9.04 1.72
CA LYS A 19 -7.74 10.29 2.13
C LYS A 19 -8.30 10.24 3.56
N PRO A 20 -8.60 11.39 4.18
CA PRO A 20 -9.23 11.42 5.50
C PRO A 20 -10.50 10.57 5.54
N GLY A 21 -10.64 9.75 6.58
CA GLY A 21 -11.74 8.79 6.72
C GLY A 21 -11.43 7.37 6.23
N LEU A 22 -10.26 7.14 5.64
CA LEU A 22 -9.76 5.77 5.39
C LEU A 22 -9.53 5.04 6.73
N THR A 23 -10.10 3.84 6.87
CA THR A 23 -9.95 3.02 8.09
C THR A 23 -9.63 1.57 7.75
N MET A 24 -8.86 0.90 8.61
CA MET A 24 -8.49 -0.50 8.41
C MET A 24 -9.71 -1.44 8.42
N GLN A 25 -10.80 -1.06 9.09
CA GLN A 25 -12.03 -1.85 9.23
C GLN A 25 -12.76 -2.03 7.90
N GLN A 26 -12.54 -1.11 6.94
CA GLN A 26 -13.08 -1.19 5.58
C GLN A 26 -12.53 -2.40 4.80
N PHE A 27 -11.38 -2.96 5.20
CA PHE A 27 -10.76 -4.10 4.53
C PHE A 27 -10.68 -5.29 5.46
N ASN A 28 -11.42 -6.35 5.16
CA ASN A 28 -11.60 -7.49 6.05
C ASN A 28 -11.79 -8.80 5.29
N ILE A 29 -11.84 -9.91 6.04
CA ILE A 29 -11.93 -11.25 5.45
C ILE A 29 -13.14 -11.44 4.51
N LYS A 30 -14.22 -10.68 4.69
CA LYS A 30 -15.45 -10.84 3.90
C LYS A 30 -15.37 -10.20 2.53
N ASN A 31 -14.63 -9.09 2.37
CA ASN A 31 -14.55 -8.34 1.10
C ASN A 31 -13.18 -8.42 0.40
N ALA A 32 -12.15 -8.93 1.09
CA ALA A 32 -10.79 -8.94 0.57
C ALA A 32 -10.63 -9.70 -0.76
N VAL A 33 -11.27 -10.86 -0.88
CA VAL A 33 -11.16 -11.71 -2.09
C VAL A 33 -11.87 -11.06 -3.29
N GLU A 34 -13.04 -10.46 -3.05
CA GLU A 34 -13.79 -9.75 -4.09
C GLU A 34 -12.98 -8.57 -4.63
N ARG A 35 -12.44 -7.74 -3.74
CA ARG A 35 -11.60 -6.60 -4.13
C ARG A 35 -10.34 -7.02 -4.89
N ALA A 36 -9.66 -8.08 -4.44
CA ALA A 36 -8.48 -8.59 -5.15
C ALA A 36 -8.80 -9.04 -6.59
N ARG A 37 -10.03 -9.52 -6.83
CA ARG A 37 -10.50 -9.87 -8.18
C ARG A 37 -10.89 -8.64 -9.00
N SER A 38 -11.47 -7.60 -8.38
CA SER A 38 -11.87 -6.38 -9.10
C SER A 38 -10.67 -5.50 -9.48
N GLU A 39 -9.75 -5.27 -8.53
CA GLU A 39 -8.61 -4.37 -8.70
C GLU A 39 -7.42 -5.04 -9.40
N GLY A 40 -7.34 -6.37 -9.34
CA GLY A 40 -6.14 -7.10 -9.74
C GLY A 40 -4.96 -6.87 -8.79
N ASP A 41 -3.74 -7.01 -9.31
CA ASP A 41 -2.52 -6.87 -8.52
C ASP A 41 -1.97 -5.44 -8.59
N LEU A 42 -2.35 -4.62 -7.60
CA LEU A 42 -1.87 -3.24 -7.45
C LEU A 42 -0.36 -3.16 -7.11
N PHE A 43 0.23 -4.24 -6.61
CA PHE A 43 1.64 -4.27 -6.19
C PHE A 43 2.57 -4.83 -7.25
N LYS A 44 2.05 -5.27 -8.40
CA LYS A 44 2.85 -5.84 -9.49
C LYS A 44 4.06 -4.98 -9.85
N GLY A 45 3.88 -3.65 -9.93
CA GLY A 45 4.94 -2.70 -10.27
C GLY A 45 6.12 -2.66 -9.27
N VAL A 46 5.92 -3.10 -8.02
CA VAL A 46 6.99 -3.18 -7.01
C VAL A 46 8.02 -4.25 -7.37
N LEU A 47 7.60 -5.31 -8.06
CA LEU A 47 8.47 -6.41 -8.48
C LEU A 47 9.18 -6.15 -9.81
N GLU A 48 8.89 -5.01 -10.45
CA GLU A 48 9.51 -4.62 -11.71
C GLU A 48 10.88 -3.97 -11.45
N LYS A 49 11.31 -3.06 -12.34
CA LYS A 49 12.62 -2.41 -12.23
C LYS A 49 12.71 -1.64 -10.90
N GLY A 50 13.60 -2.09 -10.03
CA GLY A 50 13.87 -1.46 -8.75
C GLY A 50 14.44 -0.04 -8.87
N ILE A 51 14.61 0.61 -7.72
CA ILE A 51 15.17 1.96 -7.62
C ILE A 51 16.67 1.92 -7.32
N ASP A 52 17.38 2.98 -7.72
CA ASP A 52 18.75 3.22 -7.29
C ASP A 52 18.74 3.86 -5.90
N LEU A 53 19.09 3.08 -4.88
CA LEU A 53 19.09 3.52 -3.48
C LEU A 53 20.14 4.61 -3.22
N ILE A 54 21.32 4.51 -3.83
CA ILE A 54 22.41 5.48 -3.61
C ILE A 54 21.95 6.85 -4.12
N LYS A 55 21.47 6.89 -5.37
CA LYS A 55 20.95 8.11 -5.98
C LYS A 55 19.76 8.69 -5.21
N THR A 56 18.89 7.84 -4.68
CA THR A 56 17.72 8.27 -3.91
C THR A 56 18.13 8.91 -2.58
N ILE A 57 19.12 8.34 -1.88
CA ILE A 57 19.63 8.86 -0.61
C ILE A 57 20.35 10.20 -0.82
N GLU A 58 21.19 10.32 -1.85
CA GLU A 58 21.87 11.59 -2.18
C GLU A 58 20.86 12.71 -2.46
N LYS A 59 19.81 12.41 -3.25
CA LYS A 59 18.72 13.36 -3.50
C LYS A 59 17.97 13.73 -2.22
N ALA A 60 17.70 12.76 -1.34
CA ALA A 60 17.02 13.03 -0.08
C ALA A 60 17.83 13.98 0.83
N LYS A 61 19.15 13.75 0.98
CA LYS A 61 20.03 14.65 1.74
C LYS A 61 20.02 16.07 1.20
N SER A 62 20.10 16.22 -0.13
CA SER A 62 20.04 17.53 -0.79
C SER A 62 18.70 18.27 -0.61
N ILE A 63 17.58 17.55 -0.48
CA ILE A 63 16.25 18.16 -0.32
C ILE A 63 15.97 18.48 1.15
N PHE A 64 16.39 17.61 2.07
CA PHE A 64 16.02 17.67 3.47
C PHE A 64 17.10 18.26 4.39
N ASP A 65 18.18 18.83 3.84
CA ASP A 65 19.25 19.52 4.58
C ASP A 65 19.81 18.69 5.76
N VAL A 66 20.12 17.42 5.48
CA VAL A 66 20.74 16.47 6.41
C VAL A 66 22.18 16.16 6.01
#